data_AF-A0A1W6CGF2-F1
#
_entry.id   AF-A0A1W6CGF2-F1
#
_cell.length_a   1.000
_cell.length_b   1.000
_cell.length_c   1.000
_cell.angle_alpha   90.00
_cell.angle_beta   90.00
_cell.angle_gamma   90.00
#
_symmetry.space_group_name_H-M   'P 1'
#
loop_
_entity.id
_entity.type
_entity.pdbx_description
1 polymer ?
#
loop_
_entity_poly.entity_id
_entity_poly.type
_entity_poly.pdbx_seq_one_letter_code
_entity_poly.pdbx_strand_id
1 'polypeptide(L)'
;MSNHFFHLVKYSPWPILVALNLINLATGLVKSITNYLFFFFFFFLMINILIMYQWWRDVVRESLYEGFRSTLINYMISAGMIFFIFSEIWFF
;
A
#
# COMPACT_ATOMS: atom_id res chain seq x y z
N MET A 1 -12.24 -7.82 -26.05
CA MET A 1 -13.01 -7.64 -24.80
C MET A 1 -12.88 -8.92 -24.01
N SER A 2 -12.34 -8.86 -22.81
CA SER A 2 -12.25 -10.03 -21.95
C SER A 2 -13.63 -10.36 -21.38
N ASN A 3 -14.05 -11.63 -21.44
CA ASN A 3 -15.35 -12.09 -20.93
C ASN A 3 -15.39 -12.25 -19.39
N HIS A 4 -14.61 -11.47 -18.65
CA HIS A 4 -14.53 -11.56 -17.19
C HIS A 4 -14.74 -10.19 -16.52
N PHE A 5 -15.38 -10.22 -15.35
CA PHE A 5 -15.74 -9.03 -14.58
C PHE A 5 -14.63 -8.53 -13.62
N PHE A 6 -13.43 -9.14 -13.70
CA PHE A 6 -12.28 -8.81 -12.87
C PHE A 6 -11.38 -7.74 -13.50
N HIS A 7 -10.75 -6.93 -12.65
CA HIS A 7 -9.76 -5.95 -13.05
C HIS A 7 -8.37 -6.59 -13.10
N LEU A 8 -7.77 -6.62 -14.28
CA LEU A 8 -6.39 -7.05 -14.48
C LEU A 8 -5.47 -5.84 -14.30
N VAL A 9 -4.94 -5.70 -13.08
CA VAL A 9 -4.03 -4.60 -12.72
C VAL A 9 -2.76 -4.69 -13.58
N LYS A 10 -2.32 -3.55 -14.11
CA LYS A 10 -1.05 -3.45 -14.85
C LYS A 10 0.13 -3.67 -13.90
N TYR A 11 1.28 -4.06 -14.45
CA TYR A 11 2.49 -4.20 -13.65
C TYR A 11 2.81 -2.89 -12.92
N SER A 12 2.90 -2.96 -11.58
CA SER A 12 3.20 -1.81 -10.73
C SER A 12 4.49 -2.04 -9.93
N PRO A 13 5.35 -1.01 -9.79
CA PRO A 13 6.58 -1.11 -9.00
C PRO A 13 6.35 -0.93 -7.50
N TRP A 14 5.16 -0.50 -7.07
CA TRP A 14 4.88 -0.14 -5.68
C TRP A 14 5.10 -1.28 -4.68
N PRO A 15 4.67 -2.53 -4.94
CA PRO A 15 4.82 -3.61 -3.96
C PRO A 15 6.29 -3.90 -3.61
N ILE A 16 7.18 -3.93 -4.61
CA ILE A 16 8.61 -4.18 -4.39
C ILE A 16 9.28 -2.99 -3.70
N LEU A 17 8.89 -1.76 -4.05
CA LEU A 17 9.41 -0.55 -3.41
C LEU A 17 9.01 -0.47 -1.93
N VAL A 18 7.76 -0.80 -1.58
CA VAL A 18 7.30 -0.86 -0.18
C VAL A 18 8.09 -1.92 0.59
N ALA A 19 8.24 -3.14 0.04
CA ALA A 19 8.94 -4.23 0.73
C ALA A 19 10.40 -3.86 1.07
N LEU A 20 11.15 -3.33 0.10
CA LEU A 20 12.53 -2.88 0.31
C LEU A 20 12.60 -1.73 1.32
N ASN A 21 11.66 -0.79 1.24
CA ASN A 21 11.65 0.37 2.13
C ASN A 21 11.27 0.00 3.58
N LEU A 22 10.40 -1.00 3.79
CA LEU A 22 10.07 -1.48 5.13
C LEU A 22 11.26 -2.17 5.81
N ILE A 23 12.08 -2.92 5.08
CA ILE A 23 13.33 -3.50 5.59
C ILE A 23 14.30 -2.38 6.02
N ASN A 24 14.44 -1.34 5.19
CA ASN A 24 15.27 -0.19 5.50
C ASN A 24 14.74 0.63 6.69
N LEU A 25 13.42 0.74 6.83
CA LEU A 25 12.79 1.41 7.97
C LEU A 25 13.00 0.62 9.27
N ALA A 26 12.88 -0.71 9.24
CA ALA A 26 13.15 -1.58 10.39
C ALA A 26 14.61 -1.49 10.85
N THR A 27 15.57 -1.53 9.91
CA THR A 27 16.99 -1.34 10.25
C THR A 27 17.29 0.08 10.73
N GLY A 28 16.62 1.09 10.16
CA GLY A 28 16.66 2.48 10.62
C GLY A 28 16.15 2.65 12.06
N LEU A 29 15.06 1.97 12.42
CA LEU A 29 14.54 1.93 13.79
C LEU A 29 15.57 1.34 14.76
N VAL A 30 16.14 0.18 14.44
CA VAL A 30 17.16 -0.46 15.28
C VAL A 30 18.35 0.49 15.50
N LYS A 31 18.83 1.13 14.42
CA LYS A 31 19.95 2.09 14.48
C LYS A 31 19.62 3.36 15.27
N SER A 32 18.36 3.79 15.24
CA SER A 32 17.91 4.94 16.02
C SER A 32 17.93 4.66 17.52
N ILE A 33 17.60 3.43 17.93
CA ILE A 33 17.58 3.01 19.33
C ILE A 33 19.01 2.75 19.84
N THR A 34 19.87 2.12 19.04
CA THR A 34 21.23 1.76 19.49
C THR A 34 22.22 2.92 19.42
N ASN A 35 22.18 3.71 18.34
CA ASN A 35 23.20 4.72 18.04
C ASN A 35 22.66 6.17 18.10
N TYR A 36 21.40 6.38 18.50
CA TYR A 36 20.73 7.69 18.54
C TYR A 36 20.73 8.47 17.20
N LEU A 37 20.93 7.76 16.09
CA LEU A 37 20.96 8.32 14.74
C LEU A 37 19.57 8.24 14.11
N PHE A 38 18.74 9.27 14.33
CA PHE A 38 17.36 9.31 13.82
C PHE A 38 17.23 9.64 12.33
N PHE A 39 18.29 10.18 11.70
CA PHE A 39 18.24 10.66 10.31
C PHE A 39 17.76 9.58 9.33
N PHE A 40 18.30 8.36 9.43
CA PHE A 40 17.92 7.25 8.55
C PHE A 40 16.45 6.84 8.72
N PHE A 41 15.97 6.81 9.97
CA PHE A 41 14.58 6.47 10.25
C PHE A 41 13.62 7.47 9.60
N PHE A 42 13.84 8.78 9.83
CA PHE A 42 12.99 9.82 9.23
C PHE A 42 13.06 9.83 7.70
N PHE A 43 14.24 9.58 7.13
CA PHE A 43 14.41 9.49 5.68
C PHE A 43 13.55 8.38 5.06
N PHE A 44 13.63 7.15 5.58
CA PHE A 44 12.83 6.03 5.07
C PHE A 44 11.33 6.16 5.39
N LEU A 45 10.98 6.83 6.49
CA LEU A 45 9.59 7.16 6.81
C LEU A 45 9.00 8.12 5.77
N MET A 46 9.73 9.16 5.36
CA MET A 46 9.32 10.05 4.26
C MET A 46 9.14 9.31 2.94
N ILE A 47 10.08 8.40 2.60
CA ILE A 47 9.96 7.57 1.40
C ILE A 47 8.72 6.66 1.47
N ASN A 48 8.40 6.10 2.63
CA ASN A 48 7.21 5.25 2.78
C ASN A 48 5.93 6.03 2.51
N ILE A 49 5.81 7.25 3.04
CA ILE A 49 4.67 8.12 2.80
C ILE A 49 4.55 8.43 1.30
N LEU A 50 5.66 8.72 0.63
CA LEU A 50 5.66 9.00 -0.82
C LEU A 50 5.23 7.78 -1.65
N ILE A 51 5.64 6.57 -1.28
CA ILE A 51 5.23 5.34 -1.97
C ILE A 51 3.73 5.10 -1.78
N MET A 52 3.24 5.20 -0.55
CA MET A 52 1.81 5.02 -0.25
C MET A 52 0.94 6.03 -1.00
N TYR A 53 1.36 7.30 -1.04
CA TYR A 53 0.67 8.35 -1.80
C TYR A 53 0.60 8.03 -3.30
N GLN A 54 1.71 7.60 -3.89
CA GLN A 54 1.76 7.27 -5.32
C GLN A 54 0.93 6.01 -5.64
N TRP A 55 0.96 5.02 -4.76
CA TRP A 55 0.15 3.82 -4.94
C TRP A 55 -1.34 4.13 -4.86
N TRP A 56 -1.80 4.86 -3.83
CA TRP A 56 -3.20 5.24 -3.72
C TRP A 56 -3.67 6.14 -4.86
N ARG A 57 -2.81 7.05 -5.35
CA ARG A 57 -3.09 7.83 -6.55
C ARG A 57 -3.37 6.92 -7.75
N ASP A 58 -2.58 5.87 -7.94
CA ASP A 58 -2.75 4.96 -9.07
C ASP A 58 -4.04 4.12 -8.92
N VAL A 59 -4.38 3.66 -7.70
CA VAL A 59 -5.67 3.00 -7.43
C VAL A 59 -6.85 3.93 -7.74
N VAL A 60 -6.78 5.20 -7.34
CA VAL A 60 -7.81 6.19 -7.66
C VAL A 60 -7.91 6.38 -9.17
N ARG A 61 -6.78 6.46 -9.88
CA ARG A 61 -6.77 6.62 -11.34
C ARG A 61 -7.39 5.43 -12.08
N GLU A 62 -7.04 4.21 -11.68
CA GLU A 62 -7.63 2.98 -12.21
C GLU A 62 -9.14 2.96 -11.98
N SER A 63 -9.60 3.43 -10.82
CA SER A 63 -11.02 3.43 -10.45
C SER A 63 -11.86 4.49 -11.17
N LEU A 64 -11.32 5.69 -11.43
CA LEU A 64 -12.05 6.83 -11.97
C LEU A 64 -11.89 6.99 -13.48
N TYR A 65 -10.68 6.80 -14.01
CA TYR A 65 -10.35 7.19 -15.39
C TYR A 65 -10.29 6.00 -16.34
N GLU A 66 -9.93 4.81 -15.86
CA GLU A 66 -9.85 3.61 -16.71
C GLU A 66 -11.17 2.81 -16.77
N GLY A 67 -12.15 3.18 -15.95
CA GLY A 67 -13.52 2.63 -16.04
C GLY A 67 -13.66 1.17 -15.61
N PHE A 68 -12.64 0.57 -15.00
CA PHE A 68 -12.63 -0.86 -14.62
C PHE A 68 -13.50 -1.22 -13.40
N ARG A 69 -14.35 -0.31 -12.93
CA ARG A 69 -15.09 -0.47 -11.68
C ARG A 69 -16.44 -1.18 -11.91
N SER A 70 -16.41 -2.51 -11.96
CA SER A 70 -17.63 -3.33 -11.93
C SER A 70 -18.25 -3.36 -10.51
N THR A 71 -19.55 -3.62 -10.40
CA THR A 71 -20.23 -3.77 -9.10
C THR A 71 -19.62 -4.88 -8.24
N LEU A 72 -19.13 -5.95 -8.87
CA LEU A 72 -18.40 -7.03 -8.22
C LEU A 72 -17.12 -6.52 -7.53
N ILE A 73 -16.31 -5.71 -8.22
CA ILE A 73 -15.04 -5.19 -7.68
C ILE A 73 -15.31 -4.27 -6.48
N ASN A 74 -16.39 -3.49 -6.51
CA ASN A 74 -16.79 -2.67 -5.36
C ASN A 74 -17.14 -3.50 -4.14
N TYR A 75 -17.84 -4.61 -4.33
CA TYR A 75 -18.15 -5.54 -3.25
C TYR A 75 -16.87 -6.19 -2.69
N MET A 76 -15.90 -6.53 -3.54
CA MET A 76 -14.63 -7.09 -3.07
C MET A 76 -13.80 -6.08 -2.28
N ILE A 77 -13.74 -4.81 -2.72
CA ILE A 77 -13.04 -3.74 -1.99
C ILE A 77 -13.70 -3.47 -0.64
N SER A 78 -15.03 -3.43 -0.58
CA SER A 78 -15.74 -3.24 0.70
C SER A 78 -15.56 -4.43 1.65
N ALA A 79 -15.61 -5.66 1.14
CA ALA A 79 -15.30 -6.85 1.93
C ALA A 79 -13.86 -6.83 2.45
N GLY A 80 -12.89 -6.42 1.62
CA GLY A 80 -11.50 -6.25 2.03
C GLY A 80 -11.34 -5.26 3.18
N MET A 81 -12.05 -4.13 3.15
CA MET A 81 -12.04 -3.15 4.23
C MET A 81 -12.65 -3.71 5.53
N ILE A 82 -13.73 -4.49 5.43
CA ILE A 82 -14.34 -5.15 6.59
C ILE A 82 -13.33 -6.09 7.25
N PHE A 83 -12.62 -6.93 6.48
CA PHE A 83 -11.60 -7.81 7.03
C PHE A 83 -10.40 -7.07 7.63
N PHE A 84 -9.99 -5.94 7.03
CA PHE A 84 -8.95 -5.08 7.60
C PHE A 84 -9.37 -4.50 8.96
N ILE A 85 -10.60 -4.01 9.10
CA ILE A 85 -11.13 -3.54 10.38
C ILE A 85 -11.17 -4.67 11.41
N PHE A 86 -11.59 -5.88 11.02
CA PHE A 86 -11.57 -7.04 11.91
C PHE A 86 -10.16 -7.37 12.43
N SER A 87 -9.13 -7.26 11.58
CA SER A 87 -7.74 -7.46 12.04
C SER A 87 -7.29 -6.40 13.05
N GLU A 88 -7.73 -5.14 12.90
CA GLU A 88 -7.43 -4.08 13.86
C GLU A 88 -8.14 -4.32 15.21
N ILE A 89 -9.38 -4.81 15.20
CA ILE A 89 -10.10 -5.17 16.43
C ILE A 89 -9.39 -6.29 17.20
N TRP A 90 -8.76 -7.24 16.50
CA TRP A 90 -7.97 -8.29 17.15
C TRP A 90 -6.59 -7.83 17.62
N PHE A 91 -6.08 -6.72 17.08
CA PHE A 91 -4.80 -6.14 17.49
C PHE A 91 -4.91 -5.36 18.81
N PHE A 92 -6.01 -4.64 19.03
CA PHE A 92 -6.32 -3.93 20.28
C PHE A 92 -6.73 -4.89 21.41
#